data_AF-A0A7K7SSQ6-F1
#
_entry.id   AF-A0A7K7SSQ6-F1
#
_cell.length_a   1.000
_cell.length_b   1.000
_cell.length_c   1.000
_cell.angle_alpha   90.00
_cell.angle_beta   90.00
_cell.angle_gamma   90.00
#
_symmetry.space_group_name_H-M   'P 1'
#
loop_
_entity.id
_entity.type
_entity.pdbx_description
1 polymer ?
#
loop_
_entity_poly.entity_id
_entity_poly.type
_entity_poly.pdbx_seq_one_letter_code
_entity_poly.pdbx_strand_id
1 'polypeptide(L)'
;MEKVTHLEALLFSAVLEHCVDQLAILGYIMPVSQEGETDLSHTGTQEMKEMMETQKEVDINDPELVSARQESGETVTSMALKHTKLKQLPGKTEDQKSTHHLSKRDRKHSTLSAEKLRKIQADRQYASDVITVTMTKMQESGIFNNLTEANESEKAKKSKFYDILIREEEGKKEIKSLQKQLQDIKKQTEKDLQNRDKIIDHLKEKLQEETAKLNTESSYMKKNTDLQVHQTQKKCSNEENVLDKEIQELKSKTEEEIQIHMETENFLRQQYQKVEEKLEYWMDKYENDTNAKDEELDALKALKAENLETMQKFAKECLTFEETIITDRSEKETKRKQREQDVLEQRSILKLQAWWKGMMVRRFLGPYKALEKLLKQQPPTQKDSGKEESG
;
A
#
# COMPACT_ATOMS: atom_id res chain seq x y z
N MET A 1 -39.54 -83.19 -81.54
CA MET A 1 -38.29 -83.74 -82.09
C MET A 1 -38.65 -84.90 -82.98
N GLU A 2 -38.25 -84.80 -84.25
CA GLU A 2 -38.44 -85.84 -85.25
C GLU A 2 -37.60 -87.05 -84.84
N LYS A 3 -38.24 -88.22 -84.69
CA LYS A 3 -37.51 -89.47 -84.53
C LYS A 3 -36.88 -89.78 -85.88
N VAL A 4 -35.56 -89.89 -85.89
CA VAL A 4 -34.81 -90.27 -87.08
C VAL A 4 -35.22 -91.70 -87.44
N THR A 5 -35.46 -91.98 -88.72
CA THR A 5 -35.83 -93.34 -89.14
C THR A 5 -34.68 -94.30 -88.87
N HIS A 6 -34.97 -95.60 -88.67
CA HIS A 6 -33.92 -96.57 -88.28
C HIS A 6 -32.77 -96.65 -89.29
N LEU A 7 -33.06 -96.47 -90.59
CA LEU A 7 -32.05 -96.42 -91.65
C LEU A 7 -31.16 -95.17 -91.55
N GLU A 8 -31.76 -94.02 -91.30
CA GLU A 8 -31.04 -92.76 -91.11
C GLU A 8 -30.22 -92.76 -89.82
N ALA A 9 -30.71 -93.39 -88.74
CA ALA A 9 -29.99 -93.55 -87.49
C ALA A 9 -28.71 -94.38 -87.68
N LEU A 10 -28.77 -95.47 -88.46
CA LEU A 10 -27.60 -96.28 -88.80
C LEU A 10 -26.58 -95.49 -89.65
N LEU A 11 -27.05 -94.75 -90.65
CA LEU A 11 -26.21 -93.90 -91.51
C LEU A 11 -25.51 -92.80 -90.70
N PHE A 12 -26.24 -92.07 -89.86
CA PHE A 12 -25.66 -91.04 -89.01
C PHE A 12 -24.75 -91.63 -87.94
N SER A 13 -25.04 -92.81 -87.40
CA SER A 13 -24.19 -93.44 -86.38
C SER A 13 -22.86 -93.87 -86.95
N ALA A 14 -22.82 -94.36 -88.19
CA ALA A 14 -21.56 -94.65 -88.88
C ALA A 14 -20.70 -93.38 -89.09
N VAL A 15 -21.33 -92.23 -89.33
CA VAL A 15 -20.63 -90.93 -89.41
C VAL A 15 -20.12 -90.48 -88.04
N LEU A 16 -20.93 -90.61 -86.99
CA LEU A 16 -20.52 -90.27 -85.62
C LEU A 16 -19.40 -91.20 -85.12
N GLU A 17 -19.45 -92.49 -85.45
CA GLU A 17 -18.41 -93.47 -85.16
C GLU A 17 -17.09 -93.05 -85.80
N HIS A 18 -17.13 -92.69 -87.09
CA HIS A 18 -15.96 -92.15 -87.77
C HIS A 18 -15.42 -90.87 -87.12
N CYS A 19 -16.29 -89.97 -86.64
CA CYS A 19 -15.87 -88.78 -85.90
C CYS A 19 -15.22 -89.10 -84.55
N VAL A 20 -15.75 -90.09 -83.81
CA VAL A 20 -15.14 -90.57 -82.54
C VAL A 20 -13.78 -91.18 -82.82
N ASP A 21 -13.65 -91.99 -83.87
CA ASP A 21 -12.39 -92.60 -84.27
C ASP A 21 -11.35 -91.56 -84.68
N GLN A 22 -11.76 -90.53 -85.42
CA GLN A 22 -10.88 -89.40 -85.76
C GLN A 22 -10.47 -88.59 -84.52
N LEU A 23 -11.38 -88.37 -83.57
CA LEU A 23 -11.06 -87.73 -82.29
C LEU A 23 -10.16 -88.61 -81.42
N ALA A 24 -10.28 -89.94 -81.50
CA ALA A 24 -9.38 -90.90 -80.87
C ALA A 24 -7.97 -90.77 -81.46
N ILE A 25 -7.85 -90.79 -82.79
CA ILE A 25 -6.59 -90.58 -83.52
C ILE A 25 -5.96 -89.23 -83.17
N LEU A 26 -6.74 -88.15 -83.12
CA LEU A 26 -6.25 -86.83 -82.70
C LEU A 26 -5.72 -86.85 -81.25
N GLY A 27 -6.35 -87.62 -80.37
CA GLY A 27 -5.88 -87.85 -79.00
C GLY A 27 -4.57 -88.63 -78.91
N TYR A 28 -4.31 -89.54 -79.85
CA TYR A 28 -3.04 -90.27 -79.94
C TYR A 28 -1.90 -89.45 -80.57
N ILE A 29 -2.23 -88.53 -81.47
CA ILE A 29 -1.25 -87.66 -82.15
C ILE A 29 -0.85 -86.47 -81.26
N MET A 30 -1.72 -86.01 -80.36
CA MET A 30 -1.40 -84.95 -79.43
C MET A 30 -0.48 -85.44 -78.29
N PRO A 31 0.66 -84.78 -78.03
CA PRO A 31 1.46 -85.09 -76.86
C PRO A 31 0.73 -84.61 -75.61
N VAL A 32 0.18 -85.55 -74.84
CA VAL A 32 -0.09 -85.32 -73.42
C VAL A 32 1.28 -85.21 -72.78
N SER A 33 1.67 -84.04 -72.29
CA SER A 33 2.82 -83.90 -71.41
C SER A 33 2.53 -84.66 -70.11
N GLN A 34 2.66 -85.98 -70.16
CA GLN A 34 2.69 -86.83 -68.99
C GLN A 34 4.16 -87.08 -68.67
N GLU A 35 4.86 -86.06 -68.19
CA GLU A 35 6.14 -86.26 -67.52
C GLU A 35 6.42 -85.13 -66.52
N GLY A 36 6.33 -85.47 -65.23
CA GLY A 36 7.03 -84.77 -64.15
C GLY A 36 6.23 -83.75 -63.33
N GLU A 37 5.28 -84.19 -62.51
CA GLU A 37 4.86 -83.40 -61.34
C GLU A 37 4.59 -84.31 -60.14
N THR A 38 5.58 -84.45 -59.26
CA THR A 38 5.35 -84.93 -57.88
C THR A 38 6.17 -84.20 -56.80
N ASP A 39 7.06 -83.24 -57.13
CA ASP A 39 8.01 -82.70 -56.14
C ASP A 39 8.08 -81.15 -56.01
N LEU A 40 7.04 -80.38 -56.36
CA LEU A 40 7.09 -78.90 -56.27
C LEU A 40 6.07 -78.25 -55.31
N SER A 41 5.24 -79.02 -54.61
CA SER A 41 4.24 -78.44 -53.70
C SER A 41 4.77 -78.03 -52.32
N HIS A 42 6.03 -78.32 -51.97
CA HIS A 42 6.56 -78.04 -50.63
C HIS A 42 7.39 -76.75 -50.53
N THR A 43 7.89 -76.18 -51.63
CA THR A 43 8.77 -75.00 -51.56
C THR A 43 8.01 -73.67 -51.54
N GLY A 44 6.89 -73.57 -52.26
CA GLY A 44 6.11 -72.32 -52.35
C GLY A 44 5.39 -71.93 -51.04
N THR A 45 5.07 -72.90 -50.19
CA THR A 45 4.39 -72.66 -48.91
C THR A 45 5.34 -72.16 -47.81
N GLN A 46 6.63 -72.47 -47.93
CA GLN A 46 7.68 -72.03 -47.00
C GLN A 46 8.04 -70.55 -47.23
N GLU A 47 8.20 -70.13 -48.49
CA GLU A 47 8.56 -68.75 -48.85
C GLU A 47 7.41 -67.77 -48.55
N MET A 48 6.15 -68.20 -48.68
CA MET A 48 4.98 -67.38 -48.37
C MET A 48 4.78 -67.18 -46.85
N LYS A 49 5.28 -68.13 -46.03
CA LYS A 49 5.27 -68.06 -44.58
C LYS A 49 6.38 -67.12 -44.07
N GLU A 50 7.58 -67.20 -44.63
CA GLU A 50 8.69 -66.28 -44.32
C GLU A 50 8.38 -64.82 -44.70
N MET A 51 7.71 -64.57 -45.84
CA MET A 51 7.29 -63.20 -46.21
C MET A 51 6.21 -62.64 -45.28
N MET A 52 5.28 -63.47 -44.78
CA MET A 52 4.27 -63.05 -43.80
C MET A 52 4.85 -62.73 -42.42
N GLU A 53 5.92 -63.43 -42.00
CA GLU A 53 6.65 -63.16 -40.75
C GLU A 53 7.48 -61.87 -40.85
N THR A 54 8.16 -61.60 -41.97
CA THR A 54 8.90 -60.34 -42.17
C THR A 54 8.01 -59.09 -42.26
N GLN A 55 6.75 -59.22 -42.68
CA GLN A 55 5.81 -58.10 -42.70
C GLN A 55 5.20 -57.82 -41.32
N LYS A 56 5.19 -58.81 -40.41
CA LYS A 56 4.68 -58.69 -39.04
C LYS A 56 5.70 -58.11 -38.07
N GLU A 57 6.99 -58.31 -38.30
CA GLU A 57 8.07 -57.71 -37.46
C GLU A 57 8.33 -56.23 -37.74
N VAL A 58 8.00 -55.73 -38.95
CA VAL A 58 8.15 -54.30 -39.29
C VAL A 58 7.00 -53.44 -38.74
N ASP A 59 5.86 -54.04 -38.39
CA ASP A 59 4.66 -53.31 -37.93
C ASP A 59 4.53 -53.22 -36.39
N ILE A 60 5.52 -53.72 -35.65
CA ILE A 60 5.54 -53.72 -34.16
C ILE A 60 6.56 -52.72 -33.59
N ASN A 61 7.48 -52.16 -34.41
CA ASN A 61 8.49 -51.20 -33.96
C ASN A 61 8.21 -49.79 -34.50
N ASP A 62 7.19 -49.14 -33.96
CA ASP A 62 7.07 -47.69 -33.66
C ASP A 62 5.59 -47.37 -33.39
N PRO A 63 5.20 -46.76 -32.24
CA PRO A 63 5.80 -45.52 -31.78
C PRO A 63 6.00 -45.41 -30.24
N GLU A 64 7.21 -45.04 -29.83
CA GLU A 64 7.42 -44.32 -28.57
C GLU A 64 7.92 -42.92 -28.94
N LEU A 65 7.04 -41.91 -28.85
CA LEU A 65 7.34 -40.50 -28.53
C LEU A 65 6.10 -39.61 -28.76
N VAL A 66 5.21 -39.57 -27.78
CA VAL A 66 4.48 -38.34 -27.43
C VAL A 66 4.32 -38.30 -25.92
N SER A 67 5.11 -37.48 -25.23
CA SER A 67 4.62 -36.52 -24.23
C SER A 67 5.78 -35.87 -23.46
N ALA A 68 6.12 -34.64 -23.82
CA ALA A 68 6.60 -33.66 -22.85
C ALA A 68 6.31 -32.26 -23.41
N ARG A 69 5.30 -31.61 -22.83
CA ARG A 69 5.00 -30.20 -23.00
C ARG A 69 5.32 -29.53 -21.67
N GLN A 70 6.37 -28.70 -21.60
CA GLN A 70 6.35 -27.39 -20.95
C GLN A 70 7.69 -26.65 -21.04
N GLU A 71 7.58 -25.39 -21.48
CA GLU A 71 8.27 -24.17 -21.02
C GLU A 71 9.81 -24.15 -20.87
N SER A 72 10.45 -23.33 -21.71
CA SER A 72 11.14 -22.08 -21.33
C SER A 72 12.41 -21.82 -22.16
N GLY A 73 12.70 -20.53 -22.39
CA GLY A 73 14.08 -20.02 -22.45
C GLY A 73 14.80 -19.98 -23.80
N GLU A 74 14.71 -18.81 -24.45
CA GLU A 74 15.81 -17.99 -24.98
C GLU A 74 17.01 -18.57 -25.81
N THR A 75 17.27 -17.83 -26.89
CA THR A 75 18.58 -17.41 -27.46
C THR A 75 19.38 -18.27 -28.47
N VAL A 76 19.24 -17.88 -29.75
CA VAL A 76 20.26 -17.28 -30.66
C VAL A 76 21.51 -18.08 -31.11
N THR A 77 21.81 -17.92 -32.42
CA THR A 77 23.07 -18.16 -33.19
C THR A 77 23.46 -19.62 -33.47
N SER A 78 24.00 -20.06 -34.62
CA SER A 78 24.70 -19.42 -35.76
C SER A 78 24.67 -20.40 -36.97
N MET A 79 24.48 -19.92 -38.20
CA MET A 79 25.49 -19.82 -39.28
C MET A 79 26.56 -20.93 -39.39
N ALA A 80 26.63 -21.56 -40.57
CA ALA A 80 27.82 -21.83 -41.43
C ALA A 80 27.53 -23.09 -42.28
N LEU A 81 27.28 -23.07 -43.60
CA LEU A 81 28.08 -22.59 -44.73
C LEU A 81 29.44 -23.30 -44.87
N LYS A 82 29.51 -24.27 -45.81
CA LYS A 82 30.54 -24.46 -46.85
C LYS A 82 30.24 -25.76 -47.63
N HIS A 83 29.85 -25.68 -48.91
CA HIS A 83 30.71 -25.82 -50.10
C HIS A 83 31.41 -27.19 -50.17
N THR A 84 31.27 -27.99 -51.24
CA THR A 84 32.09 -27.81 -52.46
C THR A 84 31.59 -28.70 -53.63
N LYS A 85 31.58 -28.10 -54.82
CA LYS A 85 31.35 -28.68 -56.17
C LYS A 85 32.41 -29.70 -56.60
N LEU A 86 32.03 -30.70 -57.41
CA LEU A 86 32.63 -31.02 -58.74
C LEU A 86 31.85 -32.22 -59.35
N LYS A 87 30.96 -32.05 -60.34
CA LYS A 87 31.20 -32.08 -61.81
C LYS A 87 32.00 -33.30 -62.31
N GLN A 88 31.31 -34.27 -62.95
CA GLN A 88 31.56 -34.77 -64.32
C GLN A 88 30.89 -36.16 -64.56
N LEU A 89 30.04 -36.21 -65.59
CA LEU A 89 29.77 -37.39 -66.43
C LEU A 89 30.87 -37.45 -67.53
N PRO A 90 31.03 -38.47 -68.41
CA PRO A 90 30.54 -39.87 -68.49
C PRO A 90 31.66 -40.91 -68.76
N GLY A 91 31.35 -42.22 -68.70
CA GLY A 91 32.23 -43.27 -69.24
C GLY A 91 31.68 -44.69 -69.06
N LYS A 92 31.64 -45.47 -70.15
CA LYS A 92 31.04 -46.80 -70.32
C LYS A 92 31.86 -47.95 -69.70
N THR A 93 31.19 -49.03 -69.29
CA THR A 93 31.53 -50.47 -69.50
C THR A 93 30.37 -51.29 -68.92
N GLU A 94 29.47 -51.83 -69.77
CA GLU A 94 29.48 -53.20 -70.32
C GLU A 94 29.20 -54.33 -69.31
N ASP A 95 28.03 -54.94 -69.51
CA ASP A 95 27.75 -56.37 -69.51
C ASP A 95 28.08 -57.23 -68.28
N GLN A 96 27.10 -57.29 -67.37
CA GLN A 96 26.75 -58.52 -66.65
C GLN A 96 25.35 -58.39 -66.02
N LYS A 97 24.28 -58.71 -66.77
CA LYS A 97 22.93 -59.06 -66.23
C LYS A 97 21.95 -59.56 -67.30
N SER A 98 22.43 -60.19 -68.37
CA SER A 98 21.60 -60.69 -69.49
C SER A 98 21.47 -62.22 -69.51
N THR A 99 21.33 -62.87 -68.34
CA THR A 99 21.17 -64.34 -68.26
C THR A 99 19.92 -64.78 -67.48
N HIS A 100 19.22 -63.88 -66.78
CA HIS A 100 17.97 -64.22 -66.06
C HIS A 100 16.66 -63.79 -66.75
N HIS A 101 16.73 -63.01 -67.84
CA HIS A 101 15.53 -62.55 -68.55
C HIS A 101 15.08 -63.48 -69.70
N LEU A 102 15.94 -64.38 -70.18
CA LEU A 102 15.55 -65.38 -71.19
C LEU A 102 14.75 -66.54 -70.56
N SER A 103 15.14 -67.02 -69.38
CA SER A 103 14.46 -68.15 -68.70
C SER A 103 13.01 -67.87 -68.26
N LYS A 104 12.66 -66.63 -67.84
CA LYS A 104 11.29 -66.31 -67.38
C LYS A 104 10.29 -66.12 -68.53
N ARG A 105 10.75 -65.77 -69.73
CA ARG A 105 9.87 -65.61 -70.90
C ARG A 105 9.54 -66.97 -71.49
N ASP A 106 10.55 -67.84 -71.61
CA ASP A 106 10.38 -69.20 -72.13
C ASP A 106 9.54 -70.08 -71.18
N ARG A 107 9.65 -69.89 -69.85
CA ARG A 107 8.81 -70.59 -68.86
C ARG A 107 7.33 -70.17 -68.91
N LYS A 108 7.01 -68.89 -69.14
CA LYS A 108 5.62 -68.41 -69.28
C LYS A 108 5.00 -68.85 -70.61
N HIS A 109 5.77 -68.89 -71.69
CA HIS A 109 5.31 -69.45 -72.97
C HIS A 109 5.11 -70.97 -72.88
N SER A 110 5.93 -71.69 -72.10
CA SER A 110 5.78 -73.11 -71.80
C SER A 110 4.53 -73.42 -70.94
N THR A 111 4.27 -72.68 -69.87
CA THR A 111 3.07 -72.89 -69.02
C THR A 111 1.76 -72.48 -69.70
N LEU A 112 1.74 -71.38 -70.46
CA LEU A 112 0.57 -70.99 -71.27
C LEU A 112 0.32 -71.96 -72.43
N SER A 113 1.38 -72.61 -72.96
CA SER A 113 1.24 -73.68 -73.95
C SER A 113 0.67 -74.94 -73.32
N ALA A 114 1.16 -75.34 -72.15
CA ALA A 114 0.67 -76.50 -71.41
C ALA A 114 -0.81 -76.36 -70.97
N GLU A 115 -1.22 -75.16 -70.54
CA GLU A 115 -2.61 -74.90 -70.16
C GLU A 115 -3.56 -74.87 -71.37
N LYS A 116 -3.11 -74.34 -72.51
CA LYS A 116 -3.83 -74.45 -73.79
C LYS A 116 -3.94 -75.89 -74.24
N LEU A 117 -2.89 -76.70 -74.10
CA LEU A 117 -2.91 -78.14 -74.42
C LEU A 117 -3.86 -78.91 -73.50
N ARG A 118 -3.85 -78.63 -72.18
CA ARG A 118 -4.84 -79.20 -71.23
C ARG A 118 -6.26 -78.85 -71.61
N LYS A 119 -6.52 -77.59 -72.00
CA LYS A 119 -7.84 -77.17 -72.48
C LYS A 119 -8.23 -77.90 -73.77
N ILE A 120 -7.34 -77.99 -74.76
CA ILE A 120 -7.61 -78.70 -76.02
C ILE A 120 -7.90 -80.18 -75.76
N GLN A 121 -7.18 -80.83 -74.84
CA GLN A 121 -7.43 -82.21 -74.47
C GLN A 121 -8.78 -82.39 -73.76
N ALA A 122 -9.13 -81.46 -72.84
CA ALA A 122 -10.42 -81.47 -72.16
C ALA A 122 -11.59 -81.20 -73.15
N ASP A 123 -11.43 -80.26 -74.06
CA ASP A 123 -12.41 -79.94 -75.11
C ASP A 123 -12.58 -81.11 -76.08
N ARG A 124 -11.48 -81.78 -76.46
CA ARG A 124 -11.49 -83.00 -77.29
C ARG A 124 -12.16 -84.18 -76.58
N GLN A 125 -11.86 -84.40 -75.30
CA GLN A 125 -12.51 -85.46 -74.51
C GLN A 125 -14.01 -85.17 -74.37
N TYR A 126 -14.39 -83.94 -74.03
CA TYR A 126 -15.79 -83.51 -73.97
C TYR A 126 -16.52 -83.71 -75.31
N ALA A 127 -15.90 -83.34 -76.44
CA ALA A 127 -16.47 -83.58 -77.77
C ALA A 127 -16.63 -85.08 -78.07
N SER A 128 -15.61 -85.88 -77.73
CA SER A 128 -15.67 -87.35 -77.86
C SER A 128 -16.81 -87.93 -77.03
N ASP A 129 -16.92 -87.55 -75.75
CA ASP A 129 -17.96 -88.06 -74.84
C ASP A 129 -19.37 -87.68 -75.33
N VAL A 130 -19.58 -86.44 -75.78
CA VAL A 130 -20.86 -85.99 -76.33
C VAL A 130 -21.23 -86.74 -77.61
N ILE A 131 -20.26 -86.99 -78.50
CA ILE A 131 -20.48 -87.71 -79.76
C ILE A 131 -20.75 -89.20 -79.48
N THR A 132 -20.01 -89.85 -78.59
CA THR A 132 -20.24 -91.25 -78.21
C THR A 132 -21.60 -91.45 -77.53
N VAL A 133 -21.98 -90.55 -76.62
CA VAL A 133 -23.30 -90.57 -75.95
C VAL A 133 -24.44 -90.25 -76.94
N THR A 134 -24.18 -89.46 -77.98
CA THR A 134 -25.15 -89.21 -79.06
C THR A 134 -25.26 -90.40 -80.00
N MET A 135 -24.14 -91.03 -80.36
CA MET A 135 -24.09 -92.22 -81.21
C MET A 135 -24.86 -93.39 -80.60
N THR A 136 -24.60 -93.70 -79.32
CA THR A 136 -25.29 -94.76 -78.57
C THR A 136 -26.79 -94.51 -78.47
N LYS A 137 -27.21 -93.32 -78.02
CA LYS A 137 -28.65 -92.99 -77.93
C LYS A 137 -29.34 -92.93 -79.30
N MET A 138 -28.63 -92.61 -80.37
CA MET A 138 -29.17 -92.63 -81.72
C MET A 138 -29.36 -94.07 -82.24
N GLN A 139 -28.44 -95.00 -81.91
CA GLN A 139 -28.59 -96.43 -82.22
C GLN A 139 -29.74 -97.08 -81.41
N GLU A 140 -29.87 -96.72 -80.13
CA GLU A 140 -30.84 -97.34 -79.22
C GLU A 140 -32.26 -96.76 -79.37
N SER A 141 -32.38 -95.44 -79.59
CA SER A 141 -33.66 -94.73 -79.49
C SER A 141 -33.97 -93.78 -80.66
N GLY A 142 -33.02 -93.55 -81.57
CA GLY A 142 -33.17 -92.66 -82.72
C GLY A 142 -33.22 -91.16 -82.37
N ILE A 143 -32.65 -90.76 -81.22
CA ILE A 143 -32.76 -89.40 -80.65
C ILE A 143 -31.36 -88.78 -80.43
N PHE A 144 -31.19 -87.49 -80.76
CA PHE A 144 -29.90 -86.77 -80.69
C PHE A 144 -29.85 -85.65 -79.63
N ASN A 145 -30.79 -85.62 -78.67
CA ASN A 145 -30.97 -84.53 -77.72
C ASN A 145 -29.72 -84.14 -76.92
N ASN A 146 -28.82 -85.09 -76.64
CA ASN A 146 -27.60 -84.80 -75.88
C ASN A 146 -26.70 -83.77 -76.59
N LEU A 147 -26.63 -83.81 -77.93
CA LEU A 147 -25.85 -82.84 -78.70
C LEU A 147 -26.49 -81.46 -78.65
N THR A 148 -27.83 -81.41 -78.69
CA THR A 148 -28.59 -80.16 -78.55
C THR A 148 -28.40 -79.54 -77.17
N GLU A 149 -28.55 -80.34 -76.10
CA GLU A 149 -28.35 -79.92 -74.72
C GLU A 149 -26.90 -79.48 -74.45
N ALA A 150 -25.90 -80.22 -74.94
CA ALA A 150 -24.49 -79.85 -74.83
C ALA A 150 -24.19 -78.51 -75.53
N ASN A 151 -24.73 -78.29 -76.74
CA ASN A 151 -24.58 -77.03 -77.47
C ASN A 151 -25.29 -75.87 -76.77
N GLU A 152 -26.48 -76.08 -76.21
CA GLU A 152 -27.18 -75.08 -75.40
C GLU A 152 -26.40 -74.74 -74.12
N SER A 153 -25.80 -75.75 -73.47
CA SER A 153 -24.96 -75.55 -72.28
C SER A 153 -23.69 -74.74 -72.61
N GLU A 154 -23.04 -74.98 -73.74
CA GLU A 154 -21.86 -74.21 -74.19
C GLU A 154 -22.22 -72.78 -74.61
N LYS A 155 -23.36 -72.60 -75.29
CA LYS A 155 -23.91 -71.26 -75.56
C LYS A 155 -24.20 -70.50 -74.27
N ALA A 156 -24.79 -71.16 -73.26
CA ALA A 156 -25.06 -70.57 -71.96
C ALA A 156 -23.77 -70.21 -71.20
N LYS A 157 -22.74 -71.09 -71.21
CA LYS A 157 -21.42 -70.79 -70.65
C LYS A 157 -20.78 -69.58 -71.34
N LYS A 158 -20.79 -69.54 -72.67
CA LYS A 158 -20.26 -68.43 -73.47
C LYS A 158 -20.97 -67.11 -73.15
N SER A 159 -22.30 -67.12 -73.02
CA SER A 159 -23.07 -65.93 -72.59
C SER A 159 -22.63 -65.46 -71.20
N LYS A 160 -22.55 -66.36 -70.22
CA LYS A 160 -22.09 -66.04 -68.86
C LYS A 160 -20.68 -65.43 -68.84
N PHE A 161 -19.77 -65.92 -69.68
CA PHE A 161 -18.44 -65.34 -69.81
C PHE A 161 -18.48 -63.90 -70.34
N TYR A 162 -19.31 -63.62 -71.34
CA TYR A 162 -19.49 -62.24 -71.81
C TYR A 162 -20.11 -61.35 -70.73
N ASP A 163 -21.08 -61.84 -69.97
CA ASP A 163 -21.69 -61.09 -68.86
C ASP A 163 -20.68 -60.78 -67.74
N ILE A 164 -19.80 -61.74 -67.41
CA ILE A 164 -18.71 -61.52 -66.46
C ILE A 164 -17.72 -60.48 -67.01
N LEU A 165 -17.35 -60.58 -68.29
CA LEU A 165 -16.41 -59.65 -68.91
C LEU A 165 -16.94 -58.21 -68.94
N ILE A 166 -18.22 -58.03 -69.27
CA ILE A 166 -18.88 -56.72 -69.26
C ILE A 166 -18.87 -56.14 -67.84
N ARG A 167 -19.29 -56.91 -66.83
CA ARG A 167 -19.28 -56.46 -65.42
C ARG A 167 -17.88 -56.15 -64.90
N GLU A 168 -16.87 -56.91 -65.30
CA GLU A 168 -15.48 -56.63 -64.93
C GLU A 168 -14.99 -55.31 -65.53
N GLU A 169 -15.31 -55.05 -66.81
CA GLU A 169 -14.96 -53.80 -67.48
C GLU A 169 -15.69 -52.60 -66.87
N GLU A 170 -16.97 -52.75 -66.53
CA GLU A 170 -17.75 -51.74 -65.79
C GLU A 170 -17.15 -51.48 -64.41
N GLY A 171 -16.82 -52.53 -63.64
CA GLY A 171 -16.17 -52.41 -62.34
C GLY A 171 -14.81 -51.72 -62.43
N LYS A 172 -14.01 -52.01 -63.47
CA LYS A 172 -12.74 -51.29 -63.74
C LYS A 172 -12.96 -49.82 -64.01
N LYS A 173 -14.01 -49.45 -64.77
CA LYS A 173 -14.36 -48.04 -65.01
C LYS A 173 -14.82 -47.35 -63.73
N GLU A 174 -15.61 -48.01 -62.90
CA GLU A 174 -16.06 -47.48 -61.62
C GLU A 174 -14.89 -47.28 -60.64
N ILE A 175 -14.00 -48.26 -60.50
CA ILE A 175 -12.79 -48.14 -59.68
C ILE A 175 -11.92 -46.96 -60.15
N LYS A 176 -11.73 -46.80 -61.47
CA LYS A 176 -10.97 -45.66 -62.02
C LYS A 176 -11.66 -44.32 -61.72
N SER A 177 -12.99 -44.27 -61.81
CA SER A 177 -13.77 -43.07 -61.46
C SER A 177 -13.61 -42.72 -59.98
N LEU A 178 -13.79 -43.70 -59.09
CA LEU A 178 -13.63 -43.54 -57.64
C LEU A 178 -12.20 -43.13 -57.27
N GLN A 179 -11.17 -43.74 -57.87
CA GLN A 179 -9.78 -43.33 -57.67
C GLN A 179 -9.55 -41.86 -58.05
N LYS A 180 -10.15 -41.41 -59.16
CA LYS A 180 -10.07 -40.00 -59.58
C LYS A 180 -10.76 -39.09 -58.57
N GLN A 181 -11.98 -39.42 -58.14
CA GLN A 181 -12.69 -38.66 -57.11
C GLN A 181 -11.90 -38.58 -55.80
N LEU A 182 -11.29 -39.69 -55.36
CA LEU A 182 -10.49 -39.74 -54.15
C LEU A 182 -9.24 -38.86 -54.28
N GLN A 183 -8.59 -38.84 -55.45
CA GLN A 183 -7.47 -37.95 -55.72
C GLN A 183 -7.89 -36.48 -55.75
N ASP A 184 -9.04 -36.17 -56.34
CA ASP A 184 -9.58 -34.80 -56.41
C ASP A 184 -9.96 -34.28 -55.02
N ILE A 185 -10.61 -35.11 -54.19
CA ILE A 185 -10.89 -34.79 -52.78
C ILE A 185 -9.58 -34.52 -52.03
N LYS A 186 -8.57 -35.38 -52.15
CA LYS A 186 -7.26 -35.17 -51.50
C LYS A 186 -6.61 -33.85 -51.91
N LYS A 187 -6.65 -33.50 -53.20
CA LYS A 187 -6.13 -32.21 -53.70
C LYS A 187 -6.93 -31.03 -53.15
N GLN A 188 -8.25 -31.17 -53.03
CA GLN A 188 -9.09 -30.12 -52.49
C GLN A 188 -8.84 -29.92 -50.99
N THR A 189 -8.78 -30.99 -50.20
CA THR A 189 -8.48 -30.91 -48.77
C THR A 189 -7.10 -30.32 -48.50
N GLU A 190 -6.10 -30.64 -49.34
CA GLU A 190 -4.77 -30.05 -49.26
C GLU A 190 -4.79 -28.53 -49.52
N LYS A 191 -5.50 -28.08 -50.55
CA LYS A 191 -5.68 -26.65 -50.82
C LYS A 191 -6.40 -25.93 -49.68
N ASP A 192 -7.43 -26.56 -49.12
CA ASP A 192 -8.17 -25.99 -48.00
C ASP A 192 -7.30 -25.90 -46.74
N LEU A 193 -6.44 -26.89 -46.49
CA LEU A 193 -5.45 -26.85 -45.41
C LEU A 193 -4.47 -25.69 -45.62
N GLN A 194 -3.87 -25.57 -46.80
CA GLN A 194 -2.95 -24.47 -47.13
C GLN A 194 -3.61 -23.09 -47.03
N ASN A 195 -4.89 -22.97 -47.38
CA ASN A 195 -5.63 -21.72 -47.21
C ASN A 195 -5.88 -21.39 -45.74
N ARG A 196 -6.20 -22.40 -44.91
CA ARG A 196 -6.33 -22.23 -43.46
C ARG A 196 -5.00 -21.85 -42.81
N ASP A 197 -3.90 -22.47 -43.21
CA ASP A 197 -2.56 -22.15 -42.71
C ASP A 197 -2.19 -20.69 -43.01
N LYS A 198 -2.45 -20.20 -44.23
CA LYS A 198 -2.26 -18.78 -44.59
C LYS A 198 -3.09 -17.83 -43.72
N ILE A 199 -4.34 -18.21 -43.42
CA ILE A 199 -5.21 -17.41 -42.53
C ILE A 199 -4.64 -17.41 -41.11
N ILE A 200 -4.18 -18.56 -40.61
CA ILE A 200 -3.57 -18.67 -39.29
C ILE A 200 -2.33 -17.77 -39.20
N ASP A 201 -1.48 -17.77 -40.22
CA ASP A 201 -0.27 -16.93 -40.24
C ASP A 201 -0.62 -15.43 -40.29
N HIS A 202 -1.59 -15.02 -41.11
CA HIS A 202 -2.06 -13.63 -41.11
C HIS A 202 -2.64 -13.20 -39.76
N LEU A 203 -3.41 -14.08 -39.09
CA LEU A 203 -3.96 -13.80 -37.77
C LEU A 203 -2.86 -13.72 -36.69
N LYS A 204 -1.82 -14.54 -36.78
CA LYS A 204 -0.64 -14.45 -35.89
C LYS A 204 0.10 -13.13 -36.09
N GLU A 205 0.36 -12.74 -37.34
CA GLU A 205 1.01 -11.46 -37.66
C GLU A 205 0.20 -10.29 -37.10
N LYS A 206 -1.13 -10.28 -37.31
CA LYS A 206 -2.01 -9.24 -36.77
C LYS A 206 -2.02 -9.22 -35.24
N LEU A 207 -2.03 -10.38 -34.59
CA LEU A 207 -1.96 -10.46 -33.13
C LEU A 207 -0.63 -9.89 -32.61
N GLN A 208 0.48 -10.21 -33.26
CA GLN A 208 1.79 -9.70 -32.90
C GLN A 208 1.87 -8.17 -33.12
N GLU A 209 1.29 -7.66 -34.21
CA GLU A 209 1.21 -6.23 -34.49
C GLU A 209 0.41 -5.48 -33.41
N GLU A 210 -0.79 -5.96 -33.08
CA GLU A 210 -1.63 -5.34 -32.03
C GLU A 210 -0.98 -5.45 -30.65
N THR A 211 -0.29 -6.55 -30.36
CA THR A 211 0.48 -6.69 -29.11
C THR A 211 1.62 -5.67 -29.04
N ALA A 212 2.34 -5.45 -30.14
CA ALA A 212 3.40 -4.44 -30.21
C ALA A 212 2.83 -3.02 -30.04
N LYS A 213 1.72 -2.70 -30.71
CA LYS A 213 1.02 -1.41 -30.56
C LYS A 213 0.60 -1.18 -29.10
N LEU A 214 -0.10 -2.13 -28.49
CA LEU A 214 -0.53 -2.07 -27.10
C LEU A 214 0.65 -1.83 -26.15
N ASN A 215 1.78 -2.53 -26.35
CA ASN A 215 2.97 -2.36 -25.53
C ASN A 215 3.59 -0.96 -25.66
N THR A 216 3.64 -0.41 -26.88
CA THR A 216 4.12 0.96 -27.11
C THR A 216 3.19 2.01 -26.51
N GLU A 217 1.88 1.83 -26.63
CA GLU A 217 0.88 2.70 -26.04
C GLU A 217 0.94 2.66 -24.51
N SER A 218 1.01 1.47 -23.92
CA SER A 218 1.19 1.29 -22.48
C SER A 218 2.45 1.99 -21.97
N SER A 219 3.57 1.84 -22.68
CA SER A 219 4.84 2.51 -22.35
C SER A 219 4.73 4.04 -22.44
N TYR A 220 4.02 4.56 -23.44
CA TYR A 220 3.77 5.99 -23.59
C TYR A 220 2.87 6.52 -22.47
N MET A 221 1.76 5.85 -22.19
CA MET A 221 0.83 6.20 -21.12
C MET A 221 1.50 6.19 -19.75
N LYS A 222 2.36 5.19 -19.48
CA LYS A 222 3.16 5.15 -18.26
C LYS A 222 4.10 6.35 -18.16
N LYS A 223 4.88 6.64 -19.21
CA LYS A 223 5.77 7.82 -19.22
C LYS A 223 4.99 9.13 -19.05
N ASN A 224 3.83 9.26 -19.67
CA ASN A 224 2.99 10.45 -19.57
C ASN A 224 2.45 10.65 -18.14
N THR A 225 1.95 9.58 -17.51
CA THR A 225 1.47 9.63 -16.13
C THR A 225 2.61 9.90 -15.14
N ASP A 226 3.78 9.25 -15.31
CA ASP A 226 4.98 9.51 -14.50
C ASP A 226 5.43 10.97 -14.61
N LEU A 227 5.44 11.55 -15.82
CA LEU A 227 5.76 12.97 -16.03
C LEU A 227 4.75 13.90 -15.35
N GLN A 228 3.46 13.58 -15.41
CA GLN A 228 2.42 14.37 -14.75
C GLN A 228 2.55 14.33 -13.23
N VAL A 229 2.86 13.16 -12.66
CA VAL A 229 3.14 12.99 -11.24
C VAL A 229 4.37 13.80 -10.85
N HIS A 230 5.49 13.67 -11.57
CA HIS A 230 6.70 14.44 -11.30
C HIS A 230 6.50 15.94 -11.42
N GLN A 231 5.74 16.40 -12.42
CA GLN A 231 5.43 17.82 -12.59
C GLN A 231 4.62 18.34 -11.41
N THR A 232 3.59 17.60 -11.00
CA THR A 232 2.75 17.96 -9.84
C THR A 232 3.58 17.96 -8.57
N GLN A 233 4.38 16.92 -8.33
CA GLN A 233 5.27 16.82 -7.18
C GLN A 233 6.25 18.00 -7.12
N LYS A 234 6.84 18.40 -8.25
CA LYS A 234 7.75 19.55 -8.31
C LYS A 234 7.05 20.87 -8.02
N LYS A 235 5.81 21.07 -8.49
CA LYS A 235 5.01 22.25 -8.15
C LYS A 235 4.73 22.31 -6.65
N CYS A 236 4.23 21.21 -6.07
CA CYS A 236 3.97 21.12 -4.64
C CYS A 236 5.24 21.36 -3.81
N SER A 237 6.36 20.73 -4.17
CA SER A 237 7.64 20.95 -3.47
C SER A 237 8.13 22.39 -3.59
N ASN A 238 7.93 23.06 -4.72
CA ASN A 238 8.29 24.47 -4.85
C ASN A 238 7.41 25.37 -3.96
N GLU A 239 6.10 25.12 -3.91
CA GLU A 239 5.16 25.85 -3.05
C GLU A 239 5.48 25.61 -1.56
N GLU A 240 5.77 24.36 -1.18
CA GLU A 240 6.20 23.98 0.17
C GLU A 240 7.50 24.70 0.56
N ASN A 241 8.50 24.74 -0.33
CA ASN A 241 9.74 25.48 -0.09
C ASN A 241 9.54 27.00 0.05
N VAL A 242 8.52 27.57 -0.60
CA VAL A 242 8.19 29.01 -0.44
C VAL A 242 7.55 29.23 0.92
N LEU A 243 6.60 28.39 1.32
CA LEU A 243 5.97 28.47 2.64
C LEU A 243 6.99 28.24 3.77
N ASP A 244 7.93 27.31 3.61
CA ASP A 244 8.99 27.06 4.58
C ASP A 244 9.90 28.29 4.78
N LYS A 245 10.22 29.00 3.69
CA LYS A 245 10.96 30.27 3.78
C LYS A 245 10.17 31.34 4.51
N GLU A 246 8.88 31.48 4.20
CA GLU A 246 8.00 32.42 4.91
C GLU A 246 7.89 32.09 6.40
N ILE A 247 7.77 30.81 6.75
CA ILE A 247 7.79 30.35 8.15
C ILE A 247 9.12 30.72 8.83
N GLN A 248 10.26 30.54 8.15
CA GLN A 248 11.56 30.92 8.71
C GLN A 248 11.69 32.44 8.90
N GLU A 249 11.23 33.24 7.93
CA GLU A 249 11.22 34.70 8.03
C GLU A 249 10.30 35.20 9.15
N LEU A 250 9.12 34.59 9.32
CA LEU A 250 8.23 34.93 10.42
C LEU A 250 8.83 34.55 11.77
N LYS A 251 9.48 33.37 11.86
CA LYS A 251 10.19 32.97 13.08
C LYS A 251 11.31 33.94 13.45
N SER A 252 12.11 34.41 12.49
CA SER A 252 13.16 35.39 12.77
C SER A 252 12.58 36.72 13.24
N LYS A 253 11.51 37.21 12.60
CA LYS A 253 10.81 38.43 13.04
C LYS A 253 10.23 38.31 14.45
N THR A 254 9.66 37.16 14.80
CA THR A 254 9.16 36.92 16.15
C THR A 254 10.30 36.91 17.17
N GLU A 255 11.44 36.28 16.86
CA GLU A 255 12.61 36.30 17.74
C GLU A 255 13.17 37.72 17.92
N GLU A 256 13.25 38.50 16.84
CA GLU A 256 13.64 39.92 16.89
C GLU A 256 12.69 40.74 17.77
N GLU A 257 11.37 40.54 17.65
CA GLU A 257 10.37 41.21 18.48
C GLU A 257 10.49 40.81 19.96
N ILE A 258 10.72 39.53 20.25
CA ILE A 258 10.96 39.04 21.62
C ILE A 258 12.21 39.71 22.21
N GLN A 259 13.30 39.79 21.45
CA GLN A 259 14.54 40.44 21.90
C GLN A 259 14.32 41.92 22.21
N ILE A 260 13.67 42.67 21.32
CA ILE A 260 13.36 44.09 21.53
C ILE A 260 12.42 44.27 22.73
N HIS A 261 11.44 43.39 22.90
CA HIS A 261 10.53 43.42 24.05
C HIS A 261 11.30 43.23 25.36
N MET A 262 12.19 42.24 25.45
CA MET A 262 13.02 42.00 26.63
C MET A 262 13.93 43.20 26.92
N GLU A 263 14.56 43.80 25.92
CA GLU A 263 15.39 44.99 26.09
C GLU A 263 14.59 46.19 26.60
N THR A 264 13.39 46.39 26.05
CA THR A 264 12.47 47.47 26.47
C THR A 264 11.99 47.26 27.90
N GLU A 265 11.60 46.04 28.25
CA GLU A 265 11.17 45.69 29.60
C GLU A 265 12.32 45.90 30.61
N ASN A 266 13.52 45.45 30.27
CA ASN A 266 14.71 45.65 31.09
C ASN A 266 15.02 47.14 31.28
N PHE A 267 14.95 47.94 30.22
CA PHE A 267 15.12 49.40 30.32
C PHE A 267 14.08 50.03 31.25
N LEU A 268 12.80 49.67 31.10
CA LEU A 268 11.72 50.20 31.95
C LEU A 268 11.89 49.78 33.42
N ARG A 269 12.26 48.51 33.67
CA ARG A 269 12.56 48.01 35.02
C ARG A 269 13.70 48.79 35.68
N GLN A 270 14.77 49.09 34.93
CA GLN A 270 15.87 49.91 35.43
C GLN A 270 15.45 51.35 35.75
N GLN A 271 14.58 51.96 34.92
CA GLN A 271 14.06 53.30 35.20
C GLN A 271 13.13 53.31 36.42
N TYR A 272 12.28 52.29 36.56
CA TYR A 272 11.42 52.11 37.71
C TYR A 272 12.25 52.02 39.00
N GLN A 273 13.27 51.16 39.01
CA GLN A 273 14.18 51.01 40.15
C GLN A 273 14.85 52.34 40.54
N LYS A 274 15.35 53.13 39.57
CA LYS A 274 15.95 54.44 39.86
C LYS A 274 14.97 55.44 40.47
N VAL A 275 13.69 55.36 40.12
CA VAL A 275 12.64 56.21 40.71
C VAL A 275 12.28 55.72 42.09
N GLU A 276 12.18 54.41 42.29
CA GLU A 276 11.94 53.77 43.58
C GLU A 276 13.04 54.10 44.59
N GLU A 277 14.32 53.99 44.22
CA GLU A 277 15.47 54.39 45.05
C GLU A 277 15.41 55.88 45.44
N LYS A 278 15.01 56.76 44.51
CA LYS A 278 14.82 58.19 44.82
C LYS A 278 13.65 58.42 45.76
N LEU A 279 12.56 57.69 45.59
CA LEU A 279 11.39 57.80 46.46
C LEU A 279 11.75 57.37 47.88
N GLU A 280 12.43 56.23 48.03
CA GLU A 280 12.92 55.72 49.32
C GLU A 280 13.84 56.73 50.00
N TYR A 281 14.80 57.30 49.26
CA TYR A 281 15.65 58.38 49.77
C TYR A 281 14.85 59.60 50.28
N TRP A 282 13.84 60.05 49.51
CA TRP A 282 13.04 61.20 49.92
C TRP A 282 12.10 60.88 51.09
N MET A 283 11.60 59.64 51.18
CA MET A 283 10.83 59.17 52.33
C MET A 283 11.67 59.16 53.60
N ASP A 284 12.86 58.54 53.56
CA ASP A 284 13.79 58.49 54.69
C ASP A 284 14.21 59.90 55.12
N LYS A 285 14.54 60.78 54.16
CA LYS A 285 14.83 62.18 54.47
C LYS A 285 13.66 62.89 55.14
N TYR A 286 12.44 62.72 54.62
CA TYR A 286 11.26 63.36 55.20
C TYR A 286 10.98 62.87 56.62
N GLU A 287 11.11 61.56 56.85
CA GLU A 287 10.97 60.95 58.18
C GLU A 287 12.03 61.50 59.14
N ASN A 288 13.29 61.53 58.74
CA ASN A 288 14.39 62.08 59.54
C ASN A 288 14.20 63.58 59.85
N ASP A 289 13.85 64.39 58.86
CA ASP A 289 13.59 65.83 59.05
C ASP A 289 12.37 66.07 59.96
N THR A 290 11.32 65.23 59.84
CA THR A 290 10.14 65.30 60.71
C THR A 290 10.47 64.92 62.15
N ASN A 291 11.19 63.80 62.33
CA ASN A 291 11.66 63.35 63.64
C ASN A 291 12.55 64.41 64.30
N ALA A 292 13.49 65.01 63.56
CA ALA A 292 14.34 66.09 64.07
C ALA A 292 13.51 67.32 64.49
N LYS A 293 12.47 67.68 63.73
CA LYS A 293 11.56 68.79 64.08
C LYS A 293 10.68 68.46 65.28
N ASP A 294 10.22 67.23 65.41
CA ASP A 294 9.48 66.77 66.58
C ASP A 294 10.35 66.77 67.84
N GLU A 295 11.62 66.35 67.73
CA GLU A 295 12.61 66.44 68.81
C GLU A 295 12.89 67.90 69.21
N GLU A 296 13.07 68.81 68.25
CA GLU A 296 13.21 70.26 68.52
C GLU A 296 11.96 70.82 69.21
N LEU A 297 10.76 70.45 68.75
CA LEU A 297 9.50 70.86 69.36
C LEU A 297 9.35 70.34 70.78
N ASP A 298 9.73 69.09 71.02
CA ASP A 298 9.67 68.48 72.35
C ASP A 298 10.71 69.09 73.30
N ALA A 299 11.92 69.42 72.82
CA ALA A 299 12.91 70.17 73.58
C ALA A 299 12.40 71.58 73.95
N LEU A 300 11.75 72.29 73.01
CA LEU A 300 11.15 73.60 73.28
C LEU A 300 9.96 73.51 74.25
N LYS A 301 9.12 72.47 74.15
CA LYS A 301 8.06 72.21 75.12
C LYS A 301 8.63 71.93 76.51
N ALA A 302 9.71 71.14 76.61
CA ALA A 302 10.40 70.86 77.86
C ALA A 302 11.00 72.14 78.47
N LEU A 303 11.70 72.95 77.68
CA LEU A 303 12.25 74.25 78.13
C LEU A 303 11.14 75.21 78.57
N LYS A 304 10.03 75.26 77.84
CA LYS A 304 8.86 76.08 78.22
C LYS A 304 8.27 75.59 79.54
N ALA A 305 8.16 74.28 79.75
CA ALA A 305 7.67 73.71 81.00
C ALA A 305 8.61 74.03 82.17
N GLU A 306 9.93 73.91 81.98
CA GLU A 306 10.94 74.28 82.97
C GLU A 306 10.89 75.78 83.30
N ASN A 307 10.83 76.65 82.29
CA ASN A 307 10.68 78.09 82.49
C ASN A 307 9.38 78.45 83.22
N LEU A 308 8.29 77.73 82.94
CA LEU A 308 7.04 77.91 83.66
C LEU A 308 7.17 77.46 85.11
N GLU A 309 7.87 76.35 85.37
CA GLU A 309 8.15 75.87 86.73
C GLU A 309 9.03 76.86 87.51
N THR A 310 10.09 77.41 86.91
CA THR A 310 10.95 78.42 87.55
C THR A 310 10.18 79.71 87.83
N MET A 311 9.36 80.18 86.89
CA MET A 311 8.47 81.34 87.12
C MET A 311 7.45 81.08 88.23
N GLN A 312 6.87 79.87 88.29
CA GLN A 312 6.00 79.48 89.40
C GLN A 312 6.75 79.42 90.74
N LYS A 313 8.00 78.96 90.76
CA LYS A 313 8.86 78.98 91.96
C LYS A 313 9.11 80.41 92.42
N PHE A 314 9.54 81.31 91.53
CA PHE A 314 9.74 82.72 91.87
C PHE A 314 8.44 83.41 92.32
N ALA A 315 7.30 83.11 91.68
CA ALA A 315 6.01 83.64 92.12
C ALA A 315 5.67 83.20 93.54
N LYS A 316 5.91 81.92 93.89
CA LYS A 316 5.75 81.40 95.25
C LYS A 316 6.71 82.08 96.22
N GLU A 317 7.99 82.25 95.85
CA GLU A 317 8.98 82.97 96.67
C GLU A 317 8.55 84.42 96.93
N CYS A 318 8.13 85.16 95.90
CA CYS A 318 7.59 86.51 96.05
C CYS A 318 6.39 86.56 96.99
N LEU A 319 5.45 85.62 96.87
CA LEU A 319 4.31 85.53 97.79
C LEU A 319 4.76 85.28 99.23
N THR A 320 5.73 84.38 99.45
CA THR A 320 6.29 84.14 100.79
C THR A 320 7.05 85.36 101.35
N PHE A 321 7.76 86.11 100.50
CA PHE A 321 8.40 87.37 100.90
C PHE A 321 7.37 88.44 101.25
N GLU A 322 6.28 88.54 100.49
CA GLU A 322 5.20 89.47 100.78
C GLU A 322 4.49 89.11 102.09
N GLU A 323 4.19 87.83 102.31
CA GLU A 323 3.61 87.33 103.57
C GLU A 323 4.53 87.59 104.77
N THR A 324 5.84 87.36 104.63
CA THR A 324 6.82 87.68 105.69
C THR A 324 6.95 89.19 105.96
N ILE A 325 6.87 90.04 104.93
CA ILE A 325 6.84 91.50 105.11
C ILE A 325 5.55 91.95 105.79
N ILE A 326 4.39 91.42 105.39
CA ILE A 326 3.09 91.76 106.00
C ILE A 326 3.08 91.33 107.46
N THR A 327 3.53 90.11 107.77
CA THR A 327 3.64 89.63 109.15
C THR A 327 4.59 90.49 109.98
N ASP A 328 5.81 90.79 109.53
CA ASP A 328 6.73 91.71 110.24
C ASP A 328 6.14 93.11 110.44
N ARG A 329 5.47 93.68 109.43
CA ARG A 329 4.78 94.97 109.56
C ARG A 329 3.67 94.92 110.60
N SER A 330 2.85 93.88 110.58
CA SER A 330 1.76 93.68 111.54
C SER A 330 2.27 93.42 112.96
N GLU A 331 3.38 92.69 113.11
CA GLU A 331 4.06 92.48 114.39
C GLU A 331 4.66 93.77 114.95
N LYS A 332 5.30 94.58 114.09
CA LYS A 332 5.81 95.90 114.51
C LYS A 332 4.67 96.82 114.93
N GLU A 333 3.56 96.80 114.21
CA GLU A 333 2.37 97.60 114.53
C GLU A 333 1.69 97.14 115.82
N THR A 334 1.53 95.82 116.03
CA THR A 334 0.99 95.28 117.29
C THR A 334 1.92 95.58 118.47
N LYS A 335 3.24 95.45 118.31
CA LYS A 335 4.23 95.87 119.32
C LYS A 335 4.17 97.38 119.60
N ARG A 336 3.88 98.22 118.59
CA ARG A 336 3.65 99.67 118.79
C ARG A 336 2.38 99.92 119.58
N LYS A 337 1.26 99.33 119.18
CA LYS A 337 -0.02 99.44 119.90
C LYS A 337 0.05 98.92 121.33
N GLN A 338 0.75 97.81 121.57
CA GLN A 338 1.01 97.31 122.92
C GLN A 338 1.80 98.33 123.74
N ARG A 339 2.89 98.88 123.21
CA ARG A 339 3.64 99.94 123.90
C ARG A 339 2.80 101.18 124.18
N GLU A 340 1.96 101.61 123.23
CA GLU A 340 1.05 102.73 123.43
C GLU A 340 0.00 102.43 124.51
N GLN A 341 -0.54 101.21 124.52
CA GLN A 341 -1.48 100.75 125.52
C GLN A 341 -0.83 100.63 126.89
N ASP A 342 0.39 100.09 126.99
CA ASP A 342 1.19 100.05 128.22
C ASP A 342 1.44 101.46 128.76
N VAL A 343 1.73 102.43 127.88
CA VAL A 343 1.90 103.85 128.27
C VAL A 343 0.58 104.44 128.77
N LEU A 344 -0.55 104.14 128.12
CA LEU A 344 -1.88 104.57 128.57
C LEU A 344 -2.28 103.93 129.90
N GLU A 345 -2.00 102.64 130.08
CA GLU A 345 -2.19 101.90 131.32
C GLU A 345 -1.30 102.46 132.44
N GLN A 346 -0.03 102.74 132.17
CA GLN A 346 0.84 103.44 133.11
C GLN A 346 0.31 104.83 133.46
N ARG A 347 -0.22 105.57 132.48
CA ARG A 347 -0.79 106.90 132.70
C ARG A 347 -2.09 106.84 133.49
N SER A 348 -2.92 105.82 133.29
CA SER A 348 -4.12 105.58 134.09
C SER A 348 -3.76 105.15 135.51
N ILE A 349 -2.77 104.28 135.69
CA ILE A 349 -2.19 103.91 136.99
C ILE A 349 -1.63 105.15 137.70
N LEU A 350 -0.89 106.01 137.00
CA LEU A 350 -0.35 107.27 137.54
C LEU A 350 -1.47 108.24 137.95
N LYS A 351 -2.54 108.36 137.16
CA LYS A 351 -3.73 109.15 137.54
C LYS A 351 -4.42 108.57 138.77
N LEU A 352 -4.53 107.25 138.88
CA LEU A 352 -5.09 106.56 140.04
C LEU A 352 -4.23 106.83 141.29
N GLN A 353 -2.89 106.72 141.16
CA GLN A 353 -1.93 107.05 142.20
C GLN A 353 -2.02 108.53 142.61
N ALA A 354 -2.16 109.45 141.66
CA ALA A 354 -2.29 110.88 141.92
C ALA A 354 -3.63 111.24 142.57
N TRP A 355 -4.74 110.60 142.15
CA TRP A 355 -6.05 110.74 142.79
C TRP A 355 -6.02 110.25 144.24
N TRP A 356 -5.42 109.09 144.49
CA TRP A 356 -5.26 108.55 145.85
C TRP A 356 -4.38 109.47 146.71
N LYS A 357 -3.22 109.92 146.22
CA LYS A 357 -2.36 110.89 146.91
C LYS A 357 -3.08 112.22 147.17
N GLY A 358 -3.84 112.73 146.21
CA GLY A 358 -4.63 113.95 146.38
C GLY A 358 -5.83 113.81 147.32
N MET A 359 -6.39 112.61 147.44
CA MET A 359 -7.42 112.29 148.43
C MET A 359 -6.83 112.17 149.84
N MET A 360 -5.62 111.60 149.97
CA MET A 360 -4.87 111.57 151.23
C MET A 360 -4.60 112.98 151.78
N VAL A 361 -4.26 113.94 150.92
CA VAL A 361 -4.01 115.34 151.30
C VAL A 361 -5.29 116.09 151.65
N ARG A 362 -6.39 115.93 150.89
CA ARG A 362 -7.64 116.69 151.07
C ARG A 362 -8.53 116.23 152.22
N ARG A 363 -8.39 114.98 152.68
CA ARG A 363 -9.10 114.44 153.85
C ARG A 363 -8.24 114.35 155.12
N PHE A 364 -7.03 114.93 155.10
CA PHE A 364 -6.09 114.99 156.24
C PHE A 364 -5.84 113.63 156.94
N LEU A 365 -5.62 112.59 156.14
CA LEU A 365 -5.34 111.24 156.64
C LEU A 365 -3.83 110.93 156.58
N GLY A 366 -3.29 110.38 157.68
CA GLY A 366 -1.88 110.02 157.79
C GLY A 366 -0.95 111.23 158.05
N PRO A 367 0.26 111.26 157.46
CA PRO A 367 1.33 112.21 157.83
C PRO A 367 0.98 113.70 157.63
N TYR A 368 -0.16 114.01 157.02
CA TYR A 368 -0.66 115.38 156.81
C TYR A 368 -1.49 115.95 157.99
N LYS A 369 -1.68 115.21 159.10
CA LYS A 369 -2.29 115.74 160.35
C LYS A 369 -1.49 116.87 161.00
N ALA A 370 -0.18 116.97 160.74
CA ALA A 370 0.67 118.02 161.30
C ALA A 370 0.45 119.39 160.63
N LEU A 371 -0.11 119.43 159.42
CA LEU A 371 -0.35 120.66 158.65
C LEU A 371 -1.60 121.43 159.11
N GLU A 372 -2.56 120.79 159.80
CA GLU A 372 -3.75 121.45 160.34
C GLU A 372 -3.43 122.45 161.46
N LYS A 373 -2.32 122.25 162.20
CA LYS A 373 -1.89 123.14 163.28
C LYS A 373 -1.09 124.37 162.80
N LEU A 374 -0.57 124.36 161.56
CA LEU A 374 0.25 125.46 161.02
C LEU A 374 -0.57 126.50 160.22
N LEU A 375 -1.84 126.23 159.89
CA LEU A 375 -2.66 127.12 159.07
C LEU A 375 -3.45 128.19 159.87
N LYS A 376 -3.21 128.36 161.18
CA LYS A 376 -3.95 129.29 162.05
C LYS A 376 -3.27 130.63 162.38
N GLN A 377 -2.16 131.00 161.73
CA GLN A 377 -1.61 132.37 161.84
C GLN A 377 -1.22 132.97 160.47
N GLN A 378 -1.91 134.07 160.16
CA GLN A 378 -1.61 135.16 159.20
C GLN A 378 -2.13 135.10 157.73
N PRO A 379 -2.45 136.30 157.14
CA PRO A 379 -3.66 136.53 156.34
C PRO A 379 -3.31 137.11 154.91
N PRO A 380 -4.19 137.80 154.14
CA PRO A 380 -4.42 137.48 152.71
C PRO A 380 -3.96 138.54 151.69
N THR A 381 -3.73 138.14 150.42
CA THR A 381 -3.78 139.05 149.26
C THR A 381 -4.04 138.33 147.93
N GLN A 382 -4.77 139.04 147.05
CA GLN A 382 -5.26 138.74 145.68
C GLN A 382 -4.10 138.72 144.64
N LYS A 383 -4.19 138.44 143.32
CA LYS A 383 -5.20 138.73 142.26
C LYS A 383 -4.75 138.15 140.87
N ASP A 384 -5.70 138.03 139.92
CA ASP A 384 -5.61 138.11 138.42
C ASP A 384 -4.81 137.06 137.60
N SER A 385 -4.96 136.83 136.27
CA SER A 385 -6.02 136.87 135.22
C SER A 385 -5.35 136.53 133.84
N GLY A 386 -6.10 136.06 132.82
CA GLY A 386 -5.74 136.07 131.36
C GLY A 386 -5.22 134.74 130.76
N LYS A 387 -5.86 134.06 129.79
CA LYS A 387 -6.07 134.28 128.31
C LYS A 387 -4.86 133.90 127.41
N GLU A 388 -5.02 132.92 126.49
CA GLU A 388 -5.00 133.07 125.01
C GLU A 388 -4.94 131.73 124.23
N GLU A 389 -5.38 131.82 122.95
CA GLU A 389 -5.49 130.80 121.91
C GLU A 389 -4.16 130.56 121.14
N SER A 390 -4.03 129.40 120.46
CA SER A 390 -3.76 129.29 118.99
C SER A 390 -3.28 127.88 118.61
N GLY A 391 -3.78 127.35 117.48
CA GLY A 391 -3.12 126.30 116.68
C GLY A 391 -3.78 124.94 116.68
#